data_AF-A0A3Q7T267-F1
#
_entry.id   AF-A0A3Q7T267-F1
#
_cell.length_a   1.000
_cell.length_b   1.000
_cell.length_c   1.000
_cell.angle_alpha   90.00
_cell.angle_beta   90.00
_cell.angle_gamma   90.00
#
_symmetry.space_group_name_H-M   'P 1'
#
loop_
_entity.id
_entity.type
_entity.pdbx_description
1 polymer ?
#
loop_
_entity_poly.entity_id
_entity_poly.type
_entity_poly.pdbx_seq_one_letter_code
_entity_poly.pdbx_strand_id
1 'polypeptide(L)'
;MSQTRKQNSSNGETKPRTSFVNKFFRGSKLTSSKAGSRKETNDLETTDFQPSNDAKETITLDTAKPLTPDTAPGSRMEKSEHLPPQLGPTAADQSLDLNNRGLTPGDLRAVVALLPLLPDLETLDISWNDFVSGTLRSITQQMHLVSKLKILRLGSCRLTTDDVRALGEALEAIPELEELSLSWNSRVGGNLPLILQKFQKGSKIRTLELVDCDLTSEDGTFVGDLLPMMQNLEVLDLSINRNIGASLNSIAQGLRSTSNLKVLKLHSCGLSQDSVRLLDAAFRYLCELKNLDLSCNKELGGGFEDSSAQLAALEHLEVLDLHQCSLTAADVASLTQVIPLLSSLQELDLSANRKMGSSSENLLSRLRFLPALRSLLVNGCALESETFAALAEASAYLPALEIVDLSWNKCVGGNLKLLLEMLKFLAALRVLRLSSCALVTEDVALLASVIQAGHLAKLQKLDLSYNDSICDAGWAIFCQNVGFLKELSELDISLRPSTSRDCGRWFRHLLRAVSKLSKITEIGMKRWILPTSQEEELEHFQQDHRGSIHFDLGEGQ
;
A
#
# COMPACT_ATOMS: atom_id res chain seq x y z
N MET A 1 -28.48 13.31 -52.57
CA MET A 1 -27.81 14.27 -51.68
C MET A 1 -27.70 13.59 -50.32
N SER A 2 -26.48 13.29 -49.87
CA SER A 2 -26.24 12.48 -48.68
C SER A 2 -25.25 13.22 -47.79
N GLN A 3 -25.60 13.47 -46.52
CA GLN A 3 -24.69 14.06 -45.55
C GLN A 3 -24.35 13.05 -44.46
N THR A 4 -23.05 12.78 -44.33
CA THR A 4 -22.46 11.87 -43.35
C THR A 4 -22.26 12.55 -42.01
N ARG A 5 -22.53 11.81 -40.94
CA ARG A 5 -22.43 12.24 -39.55
C ARG A 5 -20.98 12.12 -39.07
N LYS A 6 -20.41 13.20 -38.51
CA LYS A 6 -19.06 13.18 -37.92
C LYS A 6 -19.00 12.23 -36.71
N GLN A 7 -17.94 11.44 -36.65
CA GLN A 7 -17.45 10.83 -35.41
C GLN A 7 -16.40 11.75 -34.79
N ASN A 8 -16.42 11.90 -33.46
CA ASN A 8 -15.29 12.43 -32.69
C ASN A 8 -14.66 11.26 -31.93
N SER A 9 -13.36 11.05 -32.14
CA SER A 9 -12.55 10.07 -31.41
C SER A 9 -11.92 10.69 -30.17
N SER A 10 -12.21 10.20 -28.98
CA SER A 10 -11.41 10.46 -27.78
C SER A 10 -10.35 9.38 -27.63
N ASN A 11 -9.07 9.77 -27.63
CA ASN A 11 -7.98 8.85 -27.34
C ASN A 11 -8.10 8.31 -25.91
N GLY A 12 -7.78 7.03 -25.71
CA GLY A 12 -7.84 6.38 -24.41
C GLY A 12 -6.56 6.60 -23.60
N GLU A 13 -6.70 7.06 -22.36
CA GLU A 13 -5.62 7.05 -21.38
C GLU A 13 -5.43 5.64 -20.81
N THR A 14 -4.29 5.01 -21.08
CA THR A 14 -3.90 3.75 -20.47
C THR A 14 -3.36 3.96 -19.06
N LYS A 15 -4.24 3.89 -18.05
CA LYS A 15 -3.80 3.79 -16.65
C LYS A 15 -3.12 2.43 -16.40
N PRO A 16 -1.93 2.38 -15.75
CA PRO A 16 -1.28 1.13 -15.42
C PRO A 16 -2.08 0.37 -14.36
N ARG A 17 -2.42 -0.90 -14.64
CA ARG A 17 -3.07 -1.80 -13.68
C ARG A 17 -2.04 -2.30 -12.67
N THR A 18 -1.96 -1.67 -11.51
CA THR A 18 -1.27 -2.25 -10.34
C THR A 18 -2.16 -3.30 -9.68
N SER A 19 -1.69 -4.54 -9.62
CA SER A 19 -2.41 -5.65 -8.98
C SER A 19 -2.32 -5.53 -7.46
N PHE A 20 -3.47 -5.26 -6.81
CA PHE A 20 -3.61 -5.11 -5.35
C PHE A 20 -3.24 -6.35 -4.51
N VAL A 21 -2.88 -7.49 -5.13
CA VAL A 21 -2.68 -8.79 -4.48
C VAL A 21 -1.36 -8.88 -3.68
N ASN A 22 -0.35 -8.04 -3.97
CA ASN A 22 0.98 -8.14 -3.35
C ASN A 22 1.18 -7.36 -2.03
N LYS A 23 0.13 -6.75 -1.44
CA LYS A 23 0.27 -5.96 -0.19
C LYS A 23 0.24 -6.75 1.13
N PHE A 24 -0.16 -8.04 1.13
CA PHE A 24 -0.43 -8.78 2.40
C PHE A 24 0.52 -9.94 2.74
N PHE A 25 1.52 -10.27 1.91
CA PHE A 25 2.50 -11.33 2.22
C PHE A 25 3.96 -10.91 1.95
N ARG A 26 4.49 -10.00 2.76
CA ARG A 26 5.96 -9.86 2.96
C ARG A 26 6.34 -9.49 4.40
N GLY A 27 5.92 -10.34 5.33
CA GLY A 27 6.38 -10.28 6.72
C GLY A 27 7.89 -10.58 6.82
N SER A 28 8.65 -9.58 7.23
CA SER A 28 9.89 -9.66 8.02
C SER A 28 10.65 -10.99 8.05
N LYS A 29 11.84 -11.04 7.43
CA LYS A 29 12.89 -12.00 7.83
C LYS A 29 13.36 -11.66 9.24
N LEU A 30 12.76 -12.27 10.27
CA LEU A 30 13.33 -12.23 11.62
C LEU A 30 14.64 -13.03 11.63
N THR A 31 15.72 -12.37 12.04
CA THR A 31 16.99 -13.03 12.35
C THR A 31 16.84 -13.86 13.62
N SER A 32 17.28 -15.12 13.56
CA SER A 32 17.12 -16.08 14.66
C SER A 32 18.10 -15.80 15.81
N SER A 33 17.60 -15.56 17.02
CA SER A 33 18.35 -15.70 18.28
C SER A 33 17.85 -16.95 19.04
N LYS A 34 18.78 -17.83 19.41
CA LYS A 34 18.45 -19.11 20.06
C LYS A 34 17.97 -18.89 21.49
N ALA A 35 16.87 -19.54 21.87
CA ALA A 35 16.46 -19.65 23.26
C ALA A 35 17.34 -20.68 24.00
N GLY A 36 18.01 -20.25 25.07
CA GLY A 36 18.65 -21.11 26.07
C GLY A 36 17.75 -21.22 27.31
N SER A 37 17.53 -22.44 27.80
CA SER A 37 16.58 -22.71 28.89
C SER A 37 17.18 -22.59 30.29
N ARG A 38 16.44 -21.98 31.24
CA ARG A 38 16.04 -22.54 32.57
C ARG A 38 15.99 -21.50 33.70
N LYS A 39 14.84 -21.56 34.41
CA LYS A 39 14.60 -21.46 35.86
C LYS A 39 15.07 -20.25 36.70
N GLU A 40 14.08 -19.75 37.43
CA GLU A 40 14.07 -19.09 38.74
C GLU A 40 15.30 -19.36 39.65
N THR A 41 15.82 -18.30 40.28
CA THR A 41 15.92 -18.14 41.76
C THR A 41 16.16 -16.67 42.13
N ASN A 42 16.01 -16.33 43.41
CA ASN A 42 15.91 -14.97 43.96
C ASN A 42 17.27 -14.29 44.29
N ASP A 43 17.12 -13.06 44.81
CA ASP A 43 17.94 -12.39 45.84
C ASP A 43 19.20 -11.59 45.45
N LEU A 44 19.01 -10.26 45.50
CA LEU A 44 19.69 -9.28 46.37
C LEU A 44 21.23 -9.20 46.51
N GLU A 45 21.67 -7.94 46.45
CA GLU A 45 22.82 -7.30 47.11
C GLU A 45 24.26 -7.34 46.54
N THR A 46 24.66 -6.13 46.12
CA THR A 46 25.87 -5.35 46.52
C THR A 46 27.24 -5.46 45.83
N THR A 47 27.80 -4.25 45.64
CA THR A 47 29.22 -3.81 45.62
C THR A 47 30.16 -4.10 44.44
N ASP A 48 30.53 -3.00 43.76
CA ASP A 48 31.89 -2.54 43.42
C ASP A 48 33.02 -3.55 43.14
N PHE A 49 33.70 -3.40 42.00
CA PHE A 49 35.03 -2.76 41.91
C PHE A 49 35.59 -2.74 40.47
N GLN A 50 36.20 -1.62 40.09
CA GLN A 50 37.10 -1.41 38.93
C GLN A 50 38.58 -1.64 39.38
N PRO A 51 39.62 -1.53 38.51
CA PRO A 51 39.77 -1.76 37.06
C PRO A 51 41.08 -2.55 36.73
N SER A 52 41.68 -2.35 35.54
CA SER A 52 43.07 -2.65 35.06
C SER A 52 43.25 -3.88 34.13
N ASN A 53 44.28 -3.97 33.27
CA ASN A 53 44.98 -3.01 32.37
C ASN A 53 45.87 -3.82 31.38
N ASP A 54 46.36 -3.20 30.30
CA ASP A 54 47.44 -3.70 29.40
C ASP A 54 47.14 -4.99 28.57
N ALA A 55 47.79 -5.32 27.44
CA ALA A 55 48.94 -4.70 26.76
C ALA A 55 48.82 -4.72 25.20
N LYS A 56 49.64 -3.84 24.62
CA LYS A 56 50.02 -3.64 23.21
C LYS A 56 50.70 -4.85 22.55
N GLU A 57 50.66 -4.90 21.21
CA GLU A 57 51.84 -5.24 20.40
C GLU A 57 51.78 -4.57 19.01
N THR A 58 52.93 -4.46 18.31
CA THR A 58 53.12 -3.50 17.19
C THR A 58 54.01 -4.02 16.05
N ILE A 59 53.57 -3.74 14.81
CA ILE A 59 54.35 -3.31 13.62
C ILE A 59 55.42 -4.26 13.03
N THR A 60 55.36 -4.47 11.70
CA THR A 60 56.52 -4.34 10.78
C THR A 60 56.09 -4.20 9.32
N LEU A 61 56.89 -3.52 8.49
CA LEU A 61 56.54 -3.03 7.14
C LEU A 61 57.83 -2.75 6.33
N ASP A 62 57.97 -3.27 5.10
CA ASP A 62 59.00 -2.95 4.07
C ASP A 62 58.67 -3.73 2.76
N THR A 63 59.16 -3.49 1.51
CA THR A 63 59.91 -2.41 0.81
C THR A 63 59.41 -2.34 -0.67
N ALA A 64 60.13 -1.76 -1.67
CA ALA A 64 59.64 -1.67 -3.07
C ALA A 64 60.68 -1.68 -4.24
N LYS A 65 60.26 -2.20 -5.42
CA LYS A 65 60.63 -1.88 -6.85
C LYS A 65 62.08 -2.22 -7.36
N PRO A 66 62.45 -2.14 -8.70
CA PRO A 66 61.75 -1.60 -9.91
C PRO A 66 61.86 -2.34 -11.33
N LEU A 67 60.89 -2.07 -12.24
CA LEU A 67 60.92 -1.70 -13.71
C LEU A 67 61.55 -2.51 -14.91
N THR A 68 60.68 -2.96 -15.85
CA THR A 68 60.60 -2.73 -17.37
C THR A 68 61.63 -3.31 -18.39
N PRO A 69 61.42 -3.27 -19.75
CA PRO A 69 60.27 -2.83 -20.60
C PRO A 69 59.81 -3.85 -21.71
N ASP A 70 58.72 -3.59 -22.48
CA ASP A 70 58.82 -3.22 -23.93
C ASP A 70 57.50 -2.89 -24.71
N THR A 71 57.62 -1.96 -25.66
CA THR A 71 56.78 -1.63 -26.86
C THR A 71 55.28 -1.26 -26.81
N ALA A 72 54.98 -0.17 -27.55
CA ALA A 72 53.69 0.27 -28.14
C ALA A 72 54.01 0.70 -29.62
N PRO A 73 53.13 1.31 -30.46
CA PRO A 73 51.70 1.65 -30.30
C PRO A 73 50.80 1.25 -31.51
N GLY A 74 49.49 1.54 -31.45
CA GLY A 74 48.57 1.40 -32.59
C GLY A 74 47.31 2.25 -32.45
N SER A 75 47.09 3.19 -33.37
CA SER A 75 46.00 4.17 -33.32
C SER A 75 44.68 3.66 -33.87
N ARG A 76 43.55 4.04 -33.26
CA ARG A 76 42.31 4.24 -34.01
C ARG A 76 41.35 5.24 -33.37
N MET A 77 40.85 6.10 -34.25
CA MET A 77 39.94 7.22 -34.04
C MET A 77 38.73 6.92 -33.14
N GLU A 78 38.33 7.96 -32.41
CA GLU A 78 36.95 8.41 -32.21
C GLU A 78 35.86 7.42 -32.67
N LYS A 79 35.28 6.72 -31.69
CA LYS A 79 33.91 6.22 -31.82
C LYS A 79 33.01 7.17 -31.05
N SER A 80 32.11 7.82 -31.78
CA SER A 80 30.97 8.56 -31.25
C SER A 80 30.29 7.75 -30.14
N GLU A 81 30.12 8.36 -28.98
CA GLU A 81 29.25 7.84 -27.92
C GLU A 81 27.81 7.88 -28.43
N HIS A 82 27.36 6.77 -29.02
CA HIS A 82 25.97 6.61 -29.41
C HIS A 82 25.13 6.48 -28.15
N LEU A 83 24.12 7.35 -27.99
CA LEU A 83 23.07 7.14 -27.01
C LEU A 83 22.52 5.71 -27.16
N PRO A 84 22.25 4.99 -26.05
CA PRO A 84 21.49 3.76 -26.11
C PRO A 84 20.17 4.01 -26.87
N PRO A 85 19.76 3.15 -27.82
CA PRO A 85 18.56 3.37 -28.64
C PRO A 85 17.23 3.36 -27.87
N GLN A 86 17.29 3.30 -26.53
CA GLN A 86 16.17 3.40 -25.59
C GLN A 86 16.06 4.80 -24.96
N LEU A 87 17.02 5.70 -25.20
CA LEU A 87 17.17 7.04 -24.57
C LEU A 87 17.07 8.18 -25.60
N GLY A 88 16.17 8.08 -26.57
CA GLY A 88 15.99 9.09 -27.61
C GLY A 88 14.72 9.92 -27.45
N PRO A 89 14.58 10.79 -26.41
CA PRO A 89 13.52 11.79 -26.41
C PRO A 89 13.80 12.80 -27.53
N THR A 90 12.74 13.23 -28.18
CA THR A 90 12.74 14.33 -29.13
C THR A 90 12.60 15.65 -28.40
N ALA A 91 12.97 16.77 -29.03
CA ALA A 91 12.83 18.11 -28.44
C ALA A 91 11.37 18.56 -28.17
N ALA A 92 10.38 17.70 -28.41
CA ALA A 92 8.98 17.90 -28.08
C ALA A 92 8.53 17.14 -26.81
N ASP A 93 9.38 16.27 -26.25
CA ASP A 93 9.01 15.43 -25.12
C ASP A 93 9.08 16.19 -23.80
N GLN A 94 7.91 16.54 -23.27
CA GLN A 94 7.73 17.22 -21.98
C GLN A 94 7.94 16.30 -20.76
N SER A 95 8.24 15.02 -20.98
CA SER A 95 8.42 14.03 -19.91
C SER A 95 9.58 13.08 -20.21
N LEU A 96 10.48 12.92 -19.25
CA LEU A 96 11.59 11.98 -19.27
C LEU A 96 11.43 10.99 -18.10
N ASP A 97 10.80 9.85 -18.40
CA ASP A 97 10.60 8.75 -17.46
C ASP A 97 11.65 7.65 -17.68
N LEU A 98 12.58 7.57 -16.73
CA LEU A 98 13.65 6.58 -16.64
C LEU A 98 13.51 5.72 -15.36
N ASN A 99 12.29 5.58 -14.85
CA ASN A 99 11.97 4.79 -13.67
C ASN A 99 12.39 3.31 -13.86
N ASN A 100 13.08 2.74 -12.87
CA ASN A 100 13.47 1.33 -12.81
C ASN A 100 14.18 0.81 -14.09
N ARG A 101 15.10 1.61 -14.65
CA ARG A 101 15.88 1.25 -15.85
C ARG A 101 17.25 0.65 -15.56
N GLY A 102 17.67 0.63 -14.29
CA GLY A 102 19.00 0.18 -13.90
C GLY A 102 20.11 1.12 -14.37
N LEU A 103 19.84 2.43 -14.43
CA LEU A 103 20.76 3.44 -14.95
C LEU A 103 22.13 3.37 -14.27
N THR A 104 23.19 3.42 -15.06
CA THR A 104 24.57 3.54 -14.59
C THR A 104 25.00 5.01 -14.46
N PRO A 105 26.11 5.30 -13.76
CA PRO A 105 26.80 6.58 -13.82
C PRO A 105 27.16 7.06 -15.24
N GLY A 106 27.25 6.15 -16.23
CA GLY A 106 27.45 6.49 -17.64
C GLY A 106 26.18 7.04 -18.27
N ASP A 107 25.04 6.38 -18.04
CA ASP A 107 23.74 6.78 -18.57
C ASP A 107 23.32 8.14 -18.01
N LEU A 108 23.64 8.44 -16.74
CA LEU A 108 23.40 9.78 -16.21
C LEU A 108 24.22 10.89 -16.88
N ARG A 109 25.42 10.61 -17.40
CA ARG A 109 26.14 11.61 -18.22
C ARG A 109 25.42 11.85 -19.54
N ALA A 110 24.80 10.82 -20.13
CA ALA A 110 23.95 10.97 -21.30
C ALA A 110 22.67 11.77 -20.96
N VAL A 111 22.03 11.53 -19.82
CA VAL A 111 20.89 12.35 -19.34
C VAL A 111 21.30 13.82 -19.18
N VAL A 112 22.43 14.10 -18.54
CA VAL A 112 22.99 15.46 -18.39
C VAL A 112 23.24 16.12 -19.76
N ALA A 113 23.70 15.36 -20.75
CA ALA A 113 23.89 15.85 -22.12
C ALA A 113 22.57 16.04 -22.90
N LEU A 114 21.47 15.41 -22.48
CA LEU A 114 20.13 15.59 -23.06
C LEU A 114 19.38 16.80 -22.49
N LEU A 115 19.60 17.19 -21.22
CA LEU A 115 18.89 18.33 -20.60
C LEU A 115 18.91 19.63 -21.43
N PRO A 116 20.02 20.06 -22.07
CA PRO A 116 20.02 21.25 -22.94
C PRO A 116 19.11 21.14 -24.18
N LEU A 117 18.73 19.92 -24.58
CA LEU A 117 17.86 19.64 -25.72
C LEU A 117 16.37 19.55 -25.34
N LEU A 118 16.06 19.63 -24.04
CA LEU A 118 14.72 19.47 -23.47
C LEU A 118 14.31 20.71 -22.63
N PRO A 119 14.36 21.94 -23.15
CA PRO A 119 14.03 23.16 -22.38
C PRO A 119 12.55 23.25 -21.96
N ASP A 120 11.69 22.46 -22.59
CA ASP A 120 10.26 22.33 -22.30
C ASP A 120 9.91 21.11 -21.41
N LEU A 121 10.91 20.50 -20.76
CA LEU A 121 10.71 19.36 -19.85
C LEU A 121 9.89 19.77 -18.62
N GLU A 122 8.72 19.15 -18.45
CA GLU A 122 7.83 19.34 -17.31
C GLU A 122 7.94 18.19 -16.28
N THR A 123 8.36 17.00 -16.69
CA THR A 123 8.50 15.82 -15.81
C THR A 123 9.84 15.13 -15.95
N LEU A 124 10.50 14.84 -14.82
CA LEU A 124 11.71 14.03 -14.72
C LEU A 124 11.52 12.98 -13.61
N ASP A 125 11.45 11.71 -14.01
CA ASP A 125 11.46 10.58 -13.08
C ASP A 125 12.69 9.72 -13.35
N ILE A 126 13.59 9.64 -12.37
CA ILE A 126 14.76 8.73 -12.41
C ILE A 126 14.73 7.75 -11.23
N SER A 127 13.56 7.51 -10.65
CA SER A 127 13.39 6.67 -9.46
C SER A 127 13.76 5.20 -9.70
N TRP A 128 14.07 4.46 -8.63
CA TRP A 128 14.46 3.05 -8.64
C TRP A 128 15.72 2.77 -9.48
N ASN A 129 16.70 3.67 -9.39
CA ASN A 129 18.00 3.53 -10.03
C ASN A 129 19.13 3.56 -9.00
N ASP A 130 19.29 2.46 -8.27
CA ASP A 130 20.22 2.27 -7.14
C ASP A 130 21.70 2.68 -7.38
N PHE A 131 22.15 2.78 -8.64
CA PHE A 131 23.55 3.01 -9.00
C PHE A 131 23.91 4.49 -9.29
N VAL A 132 22.97 5.42 -9.09
CA VAL A 132 23.17 6.86 -9.37
C VAL A 132 23.72 7.68 -8.20
N SER A 133 23.86 7.07 -7.01
CA SER A 133 24.40 7.72 -5.81
C SER A 133 25.74 8.41 -6.05
N GLY A 134 25.87 9.67 -5.63
CA GLY A 134 27.09 10.49 -5.78
C GLY A 134 27.29 11.11 -7.16
N THR A 135 26.37 10.87 -8.12
CA THR A 135 26.45 11.43 -9.48
C THR A 135 25.31 12.40 -9.80
N LEU A 136 24.36 12.57 -8.89
CA LEU A 136 23.21 13.45 -9.05
C LEU A 136 23.62 14.93 -9.12
N ARG A 137 24.74 15.30 -8.48
CA ARG A 137 25.36 16.65 -8.59
C ARG A 137 25.52 17.13 -10.04
N SER A 138 25.81 16.24 -10.99
CA SER A 138 25.95 16.61 -12.40
C SER A 138 24.61 16.95 -13.06
N ILE A 139 23.51 16.34 -12.62
CA ILE A 139 22.15 16.68 -13.05
C ILE A 139 21.71 17.98 -12.39
N THR A 140 21.89 18.10 -11.07
CA THR A 140 21.40 19.25 -10.29
C THR A 140 22.03 20.57 -10.76
N GLN A 141 23.31 20.55 -11.15
CA GLN A 141 23.98 21.70 -11.77
C GLN A 141 23.34 22.19 -13.09
N GLN A 142 22.64 21.32 -13.83
CA GLN A 142 21.99 21.65 -15.10
C GLN A 142 20.47 21.92 -14.98
N MET A 143 19.89 21.89 -13.77
CA MET A 143 18.44 22.10 -13.58
C MET A 143 17.94 23.47 -14.07
N HIS A 144 18.82 24.47 -14.12
CA HIS A 144 18.53 25.78 -14.69
C HIS A 144 18.14 25.75 -16.19
N LEU A 145 18.50 24.69 -16.91
CA LEU A 145 18.11 24.48 -18.31
C LEU A 145 16.68 23.96 -18.46
N VAL A 146 16.13 23.35 -17.40
CA VAL A 146 14.78 22.76 -17.35
C VAL A 146 13.89 23.51 -16.36
N SER A 147 13.95 24.85 -16.37
CA SER A 147 13.22 25.72 -15.42
C SER A 147 11.68 25.60 -15.46
N LYS A 148 11.12 24.90 -16.46
CA LYS A 148 9.70 24.53 -16.57
C LYS A 148 9.33 23.21 -15.85
N LEU A 149 10.27 22.56 -15.18
CA LEU A 149 10.04 21.29 -14.50
C LEU A 149 8.99 21.43 -13.39
N LYS A 150 7.90 20.67 -13.51
CA LYS A 150 6.78 20.60 -12.55
C LYS A 150 6.84 19.36 -11.69
N ILE A 151 7.41 18.25 -12.19
CA ILE A 151 7.47 16.97 -11.47
C ILE A 151 8.92 16.49 -11.42
N LEU A 152 9.44 16.29 -10.20
CA LEU A 152 10.75 15.70 -9.95
C LEU A 152 10.62 14.49 -9.02
N ARG A 153 10.90 13.29 -9.53
CA ARG A 153 10.90 12.04 -8.76
C ARG A 153 12.29 11.42 -8.72
N LEU A 154 12.80 11.26 -7.50
CA LEU A 154 14.12 10.71 -7.17
C LEU A 154 14.00 9.54 -6.19
N GLY A 155 12.87 8.83 -6.21
CA GLY A 155 12.57 7.79 -5.22
C GLY A 155 13.52 6.59 -5.36
N SER A 156 14.00 6.02 -4.25
CA SER A 156 14.91 4.85 -4.28
C SER A 156 16.12 5.03 -5.23
N CYS A 157 16.86 6.12 -5.04
CA CYS A 157 18.06 6.47 -5.81
C CYS A 157 19.36 6.37 -4.99
N ARG A 158 19.26 5.92 -3.73
CA ARG A 158 20.35 5.85 -2.73
C ARG A 158 21.12 7.18 -2.60
N LEU A 159 20.38 8.28 -2.53
CA LEU A 159 20.96 9.63 -2.41
C LEU A 159 22.03 9.68 -1.32
N THR A 160 23.18 10.29 -1.61
CA THR A 160 24.17 10.63 -0.59
C THR A 160 23.85 12.00 0.02
N THR A 161 24.45 12.32 1.17
CA THR A 161 24.33 13.67 1.78
C THR A 161 24.81 14.79 0.84
N ASP A 162 25.75 14.50 -0.06
CA ASP A 162 26.21 15.47 -1.06
C ASP A 162 25.25 15.63 -2.24
N ASP A 163 24.54 14.56 -2.65
CA ASP A 163 23.44 14.66 -3.61
C ASP A 163 22.26 15.43 -3.00
N VAL A 164 21.93 15.16 -1.74
CA VAL A 164 20.90 15.87 -0.95
C VAL A 164 21.18 17.37 -0.87
N ARG A 165 22.42 17.78 -0.59
CA ARG A 165 22.82 19.20 -0.60
C ARG A 165 22.76 19.80 -2.01
N ALA A 166 23.29 19.10 -3.01
CA ALA A 166 23.30 19.58 -4.39
C ALA A 166 21.88 19.66 -5.00
N LEU A 167 20.93 18.87 -4.51
CA LEU A 167 19.51 18.96 -4.85
C LEU A 167 18.88 20.22 -4.25
N GLY A 168 19.10 20.50 -2.97
CA GLY A 168 18.58 21.71 -2.31
C GLY A 168 19.07 23.01 -2.96
N GLU A 169 20.33 23.04 -3.41
CA GLU A 169 20.88 24.14 -4.22
C GLU A 169 20.16 24.30 -5.58
N ALA A 170 19.75 23.19 -6.21
CA ALA A 170 19.15 23.19 -7.53
C ALA A 170 17.63 23.41 -7.56
N LEU A 171 16.92 23.21 -6.45
CA LEU A 171 15.49 23.53 -6.35
C LEU A 171 15.21 25.01 -6.61
N GLU A 172 16.17 25.91 -6.32
CA GLU A 172 16.06 27.34 -6.67
C GLU A 172 15.99 27.59 -8.18
N ALA A 173 16.49 26.66 -9.01
CA ALA A 173 16.53 26.77 -10.46
C ALA A 173 15.26 26.24 -11.17
N ILE A 174 14.35 25.59 -10.42
CA ILE A 174 13.09 25.02 -10.92
C ILE A 174 11.89 25.56 -10.12
N PRO A 175 11.57 26.86 -10.23
CA PRO A 175 10.51 27.52 -9.44
C PRO A 175 9.08 27.08 -9.82
N GLU A 176 8.92 26.35 -10.92
CA GLU A 176 7.65 25.81 -11.40
C GLU A 176 7.28 24.45 -10.76
N LEU A 177 8.10 23.93 -9.85
CA LEU A 177 7.93 22.60 -9.26
C LEU A 177 6.61 22.47 -8.47
N GLU A 178 5.75 21.54 -8.91
CA GLU A 178 4.47 21.19 -8.31
C GLU A 178 4.53 19.85 -7.54
N GLU A 179 5.44 18.94 -7.90
CA GLU A 179 5.62 17.64 -7.24
C GLU A 179 7.09 17.32 -6.97
N LEU A 180 7.39 16.95 -5.73
CA LEU A 180 8.70 16.45 -5.29
C LEU A 180 8.53 15.12 -4.53
N SER A 181 9.07 14.03 -5.08
CA SER A 181 9.12 12.72 -4.43
C SER A 181 10.56 12.28 -4.18
N LEU A 182 10.93 12.14 -2.90
CA LEU A 182 12.26 11.71 -2.44
C LEU A 182 12.22 10.38 -1.68
N SER A 183 11.06 9.72 -1.67
CA SER A 183 10.79 8.46 -0.97
C SER A 183 11.87 7.39 -1.14
N TRP A 184 12.08 6.55 -0.12
CA TRP A 184 13.05 5.44 -0.09
C TRP A 184 14.52 5.89 -0.19
N ASN A 185 14.85 7.06 0.36
CA ASN A 185 16.21 7.58 0.45
C ASN A 185 16.56 7.99 1.89
N SER A 186 17.09 7.05 2.68
CA SER A 186 17.40 7.23 4.11
C SER A 186 18.44 8.32 4.46
N ARG A 187 19.11 8.94 3.48
CA ARG A 187 19.99 10.11 3.71
C ARG A 187 19.26 11.45 3.62
N VAL A 188 17.97 11.44 3.29
CA VAL A 188 17.10 12.62 3.44
C VAL A 188 16.86 12.89 4.94
N GLY A 189 16.72 11.85 5.76
CA GLY A 189 16.72 11.94 7.23
C GLY A 189 17.95 12.65 7.80
N GLY A 190 17.71 13.52 8.78
CA GLY A 190 18.69 14.43 9.39
C GLY A 190 19.22 15.52 8.46
N ASN A 191 18.73 15.59 7.21
CA ASN A 191 19.24 16.47 6.17
C ASN A 191 18.09 17.15 5.38
N LEU A 192 16.83 16.94 5.76
CA LEU A 192 15.67 17.49 5.06
C LEU A 192 15.69 19.03 4.96
N PRO A 193 16.18 19.78 5.98
CA PRO A 193 16.37 21.23 5.84
C PRO A 193 17.32 21.62 4.71
N LEU A 194 18.38 20.83 4.43
CA LEU A 194 19.31 21.15 3.34
C LEU A 194 18.62 21.19 1.97
N ILE A 195 17.56 20.39 1.80
CA ILE A 195 16.74 20.33 0.60
C ILE A 195 15.68 21.42 0.63
N LEU A 196 14.83 21.41 1.67
CA LEU A 196 13.55 22.09 1.63
C LEU A 196 13.58 23.52 2.19
N GLN A 197 14.64 23.96 2.87
CA GLN A 197 14.74 25.32 3.45
C GLN A 197 14.61 26.46 2.42
N LYS A 198 14.77 26.14 1.12
CA LYS A 198 14.65 27.09 0.01
C LYS A 198 13.20 27.28 -0.46
N PHE A 199 12.26 26.45 -0.01
CA PHE A 199 10.84 26.68 -0.25
C PHE A 199 10.36 27.91 0.53
N GLN A 200 9.83 28.88 -0.20
CA GLN A 200 9.28 30.11 0.34
C GLN A 200 7.78 30.21 0.07
N LYS A 201 7.12 31.15 0.74
CA LYS A 201 5.72 31.50 0.49
C LYS A 201 5.51 31.83 -0.99
N GLY A 202 4.60 31.11 -1.64
CA GLY A 202 4.37 31.20 -3.08
C GLY A 202 4.93 30.04 -3.89
N SER A 203 5.56 29.05 -3.23
CA SER A 203 5.88 27.75 -3.82
C SER A 203 4.67 27.12 -4.51
N LYS A 204 4.89 26.51 -5.69
CA LYS A 204 3.85 25.81 -6.45
C LYS A 204 3.66 24.35 -6.03
N ILE A 205 4.44 23.86 -5.06
CA ILE A 205 4.35 22.48 -4.56
C ILE A 205 2.92 22.16 -4.11
N ARG A 206 2.36 21.15 -4.76
CA ARG A 206 1.11 20.47 -4.45
C ARG A 206 1.34 19.09 -3.84
N THR A 207 2.41 18.40 -4.24
CA THR A 207 2.71 17.05 -3.77
C THR A 207 4.11 16.99 -3.18
N LEU A 208 4.20 16.56 -1.92
CA LEU A 208 5.45 16.26 -1.24
C LEU A 208 5.40 14.83 -0.68
N GLU A 209 6.25 13.96 -1.21
CA GLU A 209 6.37 12.56 -0.78
C GLU A 209 7.76 12.27 -0.21
N LEU A 210 7.80 11.83 1.04
CA LEU A 210 9.00 11.53 1.81
C LEU A 210 8.90 10.14 2.46
N VAL A 211 8.30 9.17 1.78
CA VAL A 211 8.02 7.83 2.35
C VAL A 211 9.30 7.05 2.60
N ASP A 212 9.50 6.48 3.79
CA ASP A 212 10.71 5.73 4.17
C ASP A 212 12.03 6.49 3.86
N CYS A 213 12.12 7.72 4.37
CA CYS A 213 13.27 8.60 4.22
C CYS A 213 14.18 8.64 5.46
N ASP A 214 13.93 7.77 6.45
CA ASP A 214 14.55 7.76 7.78
C ASP A 214 14.45 9.13 8.50
N LEU A 215 13.34 9.85 8.29
CA LEU A 215 13.14 11.19 8.87
C LEU A 215 13.16 11.14 10.40
N THR A 216 13.90 12.08 10.97
CA THR A 216 14.05 12.28 12.41
C THR A 216 12.90 13.12 12.98
N SER A 217 12.84 13.23 14.31
CA SER A 217 11.96 14.21 14.97
C SER A 217 12.31 15.65 14.60
N GLU A 218 13.59 15.99 14.41
CA GLU A 218 14.00 17.34 13.98
C GLU A 218 13.50 17.65 12.56
N ASP A 219 13.58 16.70 11.63
CA ASP A 219 12.98 16.84 10.29
C ASP A 219 11.46 17.01 10.37
N GLY A 220 10.77 16.26 11.25
CA GLY A 220 9.33 16.40 11.48
C GLY A 220 8.94 17.78 12.03
N THR A 221 9.72 18.34 12.95
CA THR A 221 9.53 19.71 13.44
C THR A 221 9.69 20.72 12.30
N PHE A 222 10.76 20.59 11.53
CA PHE A 222 11.05 21.44 10.37
C PHE A 222 9.93 21.36 9.30
N VAL A 223 9.35 20.18 9.03
CA VAL A 223 8.16 20.06 8.17
C VAL A 223 7.00 20.88 8.73
N GLY A 224 6.73 20.79 10.03
CA GLY A 224 5.70 21.58 10.70
C GLY A 224 5.87 23.09 10.51
N ASP A 225 7.10 23.59 10.67
CA ASP A 225 7.44 25.00 10.47
C ASP A 225 7.35 25.44 8.99
N LEU A 226 7.53 24.50 8.05
CA LEU A 226 7.52 24.77 6.61
C LEU A 226 6.12 24.73 5.98
N LEU A 227 5.20 23.91 6.50
CA LEU A 227 3.83 23.76 5.98
C LEU A 227 3.08 25.10 5.75
N PRO A 228 3.17 26.13 6.62
CA PRO A 228 2.55 27.43 6.38
C PRO A 228 3.05 28.19 5.13
N MET A 229 4.20 27.82 4.57
CA MET A 229 4.72 28.35 3.31
C MET A 229 4.16 27.60 2.08
N MET A 230 3.75 26.33 2.25
CA MET A 230 3.24 25.43 1.21
C MET A 230 1.71 25.51 1.06
N GLN A 231 1.18 26.71 0.81
CA GLN A 231 -0.27 26.96 0.81
C GLN A 231 -1.02 26.24 -0.34
N ASN A 232 -0.30 25.78 -1.36
CA ASN A 232 -0.83 25.02 -2.49
C ASN A 232 -0.78 23.49 -2.28
N LEU A 233 -0.30 23.01 -1.12
CA LEU A 233 -0.11 21.59 -0.86
C LEU A 233 -1.45 20.83 -0.85
N GLU A 234 -1.59 19.88 -1.78
CA GLU A 234 -2.73 18.98 -1.94
C GLU A 234 -2.43 17.56 -1.39
N VAL A 235 -1.17 17.13 -1.39
CA VAL A 235 -0.72 15.79 -0.96
C VAL A 235 0.52 15.90 -0.08
N LEU A 236 0.42 15.35 1.13
CA LEU A 236 1.55 15.16 2.06
C LEU A 236 1.64 13.68 2.44
N ASP A 237 2.74 13.03 2.03
CA ASP A 237 3.03 11.64 2.40
C ASP A 237 4.33 11.55 3.20
N LEU A 238 4.20 11.28 4.51
CA LEU A 238 5.32 11.13 5.44
C LEU A 238 5.48 9.67 5.92
N SER A 239 4.82 8.72 5.25
CA SER A 239 4.68 7.33 5.69
C SER A 239 6.03 6.62 5.94
N ILE A 240 6.02 5.63 6.84
CA ILE A 240 7.16 4.76 7.20
C ILE A 240 8.28 5.49 7.99
N ASN A 241 8.15 6.79 8.26
CA ASN A 241 9.10 7.53 9.10
C ASN A 241 8.71 7.50 10.59
N ARG A 242 9.08 6.43 11.28
CA ARG A 242 8.64 6.12 12.67
C ARG A 242 9.01 7.15 13.75
N ASN A 243 9.97 8.05 13.50
CA ASN A 243 10.38 9.05 14.48
C ASN A 243 9.55 10.34 14.40
N ILE A 244 8.70 10.51 13.38
CA ILE A 244 7.90 11.73 13.17
C ILE A 244 6.82 11.92 14.25
N GLY A 245 6.27 10.85 14.82
CA GLY A 245 5.24 10.92 15.87
C GLY A 245 5.63 11.82 17.06
N ALA A 246 6.93 11.87 17.41
CA ALA A 246 7.45 12.74 18.48
C ALA A 246 7.31 14.24 18.18
N SER A 247 7.20 14.63 16.90
CA SER A 247 7.13 16.03 16.44
C SER A 247 5.79 16.40 15.82
N LEU A 248 4.77 15.53 15.97
CA LEU A 248 3.46 15.75 15.36
C LEU A 248 2.77 17.02 15.86
N ASN A 249 3.12 17.55 17.03
CA ASN A 249 2.63 18.84 17.49
C ASN A 249 2.96 19.97 16.51
N SER A 250 4.22 20.04 16.04
CA SER A 250 4.65 21.04 15.06
C SER A 250 3.97 20.83 13.71
N ILE A 251 3.86 19.57 13.26
CA ILE A 251 3.15 19.21 12.01
C ILE A 251 1.68 19.61 12.09
N ALA A 252 0.99 19.28 13.17
CA ALA A 252 -0.41 19.63 13.40
C ALA A 252 -0.64 21.14 13.54
N GLN A 253 0.34 21.91 14.00
CA GLN A 253 0.29 23.37 13.97
C GLN A 253 0.45 23.90 12.53
N GLY A 254 1.41 23.37 11.76
CA GLY A 254 1.63 23.71 10.36
C GLY A 254 0.42 23.40 9.46
N LEU A 255 -0.22 22.24 9.66
CA LEU A 255 -1.41 21.79 8.94
C LEU A 255 -2.60 22.76 9.05
N ARG A 256 -2.66 23.62 10.09
CA ARG A 256 -3.70 24.66 10.22
C ARG A 256 -3.64 25.71 9.11
N SER A 257 -2.55 25.76 8.36
CA SER A 257 -2.31 26.69 7.26
C SER A 257 -2.39 26.03 5.87
N THR A 258 -2.69 24.73 5.78
CA THR A 258 -2.73 23.96 4.51
C THR A 258 -4.14 23.51 4.18
N SER A 259 -5.07 24.46 4.02
CA SER A 259 -6.50 24.16 3.80
C SER A 259 -6.82 23.45 2.48
N ASN A 260 -5.91 23.51 1.51
CA ASN A 260 -6.03 22.83 0.21
C ASN A 260 -5.62 21.35 0.24
N LEU A 261 -5.19 20.82 1.40
CA LEU A 261 -4.70 19.47 1.54
C LEU A 261 -5.83 18.45 1.35
N LYS A 262 -5.68 17.58 0.35
CA LYS A 262 -6.63 16.53 -0.05
C LYS A 262 -6.20 15.15 0.45
N VAL A 263 -4.90 14.92 0.63
CA VAL A 263 -4.32 13.64 1.07
C VAL A 263 -3.30 13.89 2.17
N LEU A 264 -3.53 13.29 3.34
CA LEU A 264 -2.57 13.24 4.44
C LEU A 264 -2.32 11.78 4.81
N LYS A 265 -1.07 11.34 4.64
CA LYS A 265 -0.66 9.97 5.00
C LYS A 265 0.44 10.00 6.05
N LEU A 266 0.15 9.30 7.15
CA LEU A 266 1.02 9.11 8.31
C LEU A 266 1.14 7.61 8.66
N HIS A 267 1.04 6.73 7.66
CA HIS A 267 1.16 5.28 7.84
C HIS A 267 2.49 4.93 8.51
N SER A 268 2.46 4.21 9.63
CA SER A 268 3.66 3.79 10.38
C SER A 268 4.63 4.93 10.75
N CYS A 269 4.12 6.13 11.05
CA CYS A 269 4.90 7.29 11.50
C CYS A 269 5.22 7.31 13.00
N GLY A 270 4.87 6.26 13.75
CA GLY A 270 5.10 6.18 15.20
C GLY A 270 4.11 7.02 16.00
N LEU A 271 2.86 7.14 15.52
CA LEU A 271 1.83 7.93 16.19
C LEU A 271 1.35 7.25 17.48
N SER A 272 1.19 8.06 18.52
CA SER A 272 0.72 7.71 19.87
C SER A 272 -0.72 8.19 20.13
N GLN A 273 -1.25 7.97 21.33
CA GLN A 273 -2.58 8.47 21.72
C GLN A 273 -2.69 10.01 21.62
N ASP A 274 -1.68 10.74 22.10
CA ASP A 274 -1.66 12.21 22.02
C ASP A 274 -1.57 12.73 20.57
N SER A 275 -1.08 11.91 19.64
CA SER A 275 -1.04 12.25 18.22
C SER A 275 -2.44 12.52 17.66
N VAL A 276 -3.44 11.74 18.08
CA VAL A 276 -4.84 11.92 17.64
C VAL A 276 -5.38 13.27 18.13
N ARG A 277 -5.12 13.63 19.39
CA ARG A 277 -5.53 14.91 19.99
C ARG A 277 -4.94 16.12 19.25
N LEU A 278 -3.67 16.02 18.87
CA LEU A 278 -2.96 17.05 18.12
C LEU A 278 -3.55 17.22 16.70
N LEU A 279 -3.85 16.11 16.02
CA LEU A 279 -4.48 16.11 14.69
C LEU A 279 -5.95 16.57 14.72
N ASP A 280 -6.73 16.22 15.74
CA ASP A 280 -8.13 16.69 15.90
C ASP A 280 -8.17 18.22 16.00
N ALA A 281 -7.21 18.84 16.72
CA ALA A 281 -7.05 20.30 16.74
C ALA A 281 -6.66 20.92 15.37
N ALA A 282 -6.25 20.13 14.38
CA ALA A 282 -5.94 20.58 13.02
C ALA A 282 -7.06 20.29 12.01
N PHE A 283 -7.85 19.21 12.17
CA PHE A 283 -8.84 18.77 11.18
C PHE A 283 -9.86 19.85 10.76
N ARG A 284 -10.27 20.74 11.67
CA ARG A 284 -11.17 21.87 11.35
C ARG A 284 -10.66 22.84 10.29
N TYR A 285 -9.37 22.80 9.95
CA TYR A 285 -8.74 23.65 8.94
C TYR A 285 -8.52 22.89 7.60
N LEU A 286 -8.72 21.57 7.59
CA LEU A 286 -8.45 20.68 6.46
C LEU A 286 -9.75 20.27 5.76
N CYS A 287 -10.61 21.24 5.42
CA CYS A 287 -11.95 20.97 4.88
C CYS A 287 -11.94 20.25 3.51
N GLU A 288 -10.87 20.40 2.73
CA GLU A 288 -10.69 19.70 1.44
C GLU A 288 -10.14 18.26 1.58
N LEU A 289 -9.89 17.77 2.81
CA LEU A 289 -9.24 16.48 3.03
C LEU A 289 -10.15 15.32 2.61
N LYS A 290 -9.68 14.55 1.63
CA LYS A 290 -10.36 13.39 1.03
C LYS A 290 -9.79 12.06 1.49
N ASN A 291 -8.50 12.01 1.83
CA ASN A 291 -7.84 10.79 2.28
C ASN A 291 -7.02 11.07 3.54
N LEU A 292 -7.33 10.33 4.60
CA LEU A 292 -6.61 10.33 5.86
C LEU A 292 -6.15 8.89 6.18
N ASP A 293 -4.84 8.67 6.10
CA ASP A 293 -4.21 7.39 6.44
C ASP A 293 -3.38 7.54 7.72
N LEU A 294 -3.84 6.89 8.80
CA LEU A 294 -3.16 6.82 10.09
C LEU A 294 -2.72 5.38 10.42
N SER A 295 -2.70 4.50 9.43
CA SER A 295 -2.54 3.06 9.61
C SER A 295 -1.17 2.63 10.15
N CYS A 296 -1.08 1.39 10.63
CA CYS A 296 0.13 0.78 11.22
C CYS A 296 0.76 1.54 12.41
N ASN A 297 0.02 2.45 13.05
CA ASN A 297 0.43 3.16 14.26
C ASN A 297 -0.16 2.48 15.51
N LYS A 298 0.54 1.46 16.02
CA LYS A 298 0.02 0.56 17.07
C LYS A 298 -0.16 1.21 18.45
N GLU A 299 0.43 2.38 18.67
CA GLU A 299 0.33 3.16 19.91
C GLU A 299 -0.77 4.24 19.87
N LEU A 300 -1.50 4.32 18.74
CA LEU A 300 -2.58 5.29 18.52
C LEU A 300 -3.85 4.96 19.31
N GLY A 301 -4.18 3.67 19.49
CA GLY A 301 -5.36 3.20 20.22
C GLY A 301 -5.43 3.72 21.67
N GLY A 302 -6.55 4.36 22.00
CA GLY A 302 -6.82 5.18 23.18
C GLY A 302 -6.83 6.68 22.87
N GLY A 303 -6.33 7.10 21.70
CA GLY A 303 -6.23 8.50 21.30
C GLY A 303 -7.55 9.15 20.85
N PHE A 304 -8.55 8.37 20.44
CA PHE A 304 -9.87 8.91 20.07
C PHE A 304 -10.80 9.08 21.28
N GLU A 305 -10.43 8.55 22.45
CA GLU A 305 -11.06 8.86 23.73
C GLU A 305 -10.89 10.37 24.01
N ASP A 306 -12.02 11.08 24.08
CA ASP A 306 -12.13 12.55 24.17
C ASP A 306 -11.57 13.38 22.98
N SER A 307 -11.20 12.80 21.85
CA SER A 307 -10.56 13.54 20.73
C SER A 307 -10.91 13.03 19.33
N SER A 308 -12.20 13.10 19.00
CA SER A 308 -12.72 12.84 17.65
C SER A 308 -13.75 13.87 17.18
N ALA A 309 -13.98 14.92 17.97
CA ALA A 309 -15.05 15.90 17.72
C ALA A 309 -14.77 16.77 16.48
N GLN A 310 -13.53 16.88 16.02
CA GLN A 310 -13.15 17.65 14.83
C GLN A 310 -12.84 16.77 13.64
N LEU A 311 -12.61 15.47 13.82
CA LEU A 311 -12.65 14.49 12.73
C LEU A 311 -13.99 14.58 11.96
N ALA A 312 -15.09 14.86 12.68
CA ALA A 312 -16.41 15.13 12.10
C ALA A 312 -16.48 16.36 11.17
N ALA A 313 -15.51 17.28 11.22
CA ALA A 313 -15.45 18.45 10.33
C ALA A 313 -14.92 18.11 8.93
N LEU A 314 -14.41 16.89 8.72
CA LEU A 314 -13.93 16.41 7.42
C LEU A 314 -15.09 15.89 6.57
N GLU A 315 -16.05 16.77 6.26
CA GLU A 315 -17.28 16.41 5.52
C GLU A 315 -17.00 15.86 4.11
N HIS A 316 -15.83 16.17 3.54
CA HIS A 316 -15.36 15.70 2.24
C HIS A 316 -14.43 14.47 2.29
N LEU A 317 -14.27 13.85 3.46
CA LEU A 317 -13.43 12.65 3.60
C LEU A 317 -14.03 11.46 2.83
N GLU A 318 -13.27 10.95 1.87
CA GLU A 318 -13.62 9.81 1.02
C GLU A 318 -12.95 8.52 1.50
N VAL A 319 -11.78 8.60 2.14
CA VAL A 319 -11.00 7.45 2.65
C VAL A 319 -10.52 7.72 4.07
N LEU A 320 -10.83 6.79 4.98
CA LEU A 320 -10.30 6.75 6.35
C LEU A 320 -9.64 5.38 6.59
N ASP A 321 -8.32 5.38 6.70
CA ASP A 321 -7.53 4.17 7.00
C ASP A 321 -6.99 4.21 8.44
N LEU A 322 -7.52 3.30 9.27
CA LEU A 322 -7.09 3.02 10.64
C LEU A 322 -6.62 1.57 10.80
N HIS A 323 -6.15 0.92 9.71
CA HIS A 323 -5.61 -0.43 9.73
C HIS A 323 -4.51 -0.57 10.79
N GLN A 324 -4.61 -1.58 11.65
CA GLN A 324 -3.58 -1.93 12.63
C GLN A 324 -3.20 -0.79 13.63
N CYS A 325 -4.14 0.10 13.96
CA CYS A 325 -3.96 1.18 14.95
C CYS A 325 -4.13 0.75 16.43
N SER A 326 -4.44 -0.53 16.69
CA SER A 326 -4.76 -1.07 18.02
C SER A 326 -6.02 -0.48 18.69
N LEU A 327 -7.01 -0.04 17.89
CA LEU A 327 -8.22 0.65 18.38
C LEU A 327 -8.93 -0.11 19.51
N THR A 328 -9.20 0.62 20.60
CA THR A 328 -9.86 0.16 21.83
C THR A 328 -11.38 0.30 21.76
N ALA A 329 -12.08 -0.26 22.74
CA ALA A 329 -13.53 -0.07 22.92
C ALA A 329 -13.93 1.43 23.03
N ALA A 330 -13.11 2.24 23.71
CA ALA A 330 -13.35 3.68 23.85
C ALA A 330 -13.18 4.41 22.50
N ASP A 331 -12.14 4.09 21.73
CA ASP A 331 -11.97 4.65 20.38
C ASP A 331 -13.16 4.32 19.47
N VAL A 332 -13.65 3.07 19.54
CA VAL A 332 -14.81 2.61 18.77
C VAL A 332 -16.08 3.35 19.18
N ALA A 333 -16.27 3.61 20.49
CA ALA A 333 -17.40 4.40 20.98
C ALA A 333 -17.35 5.86 20.48
N SER A 334 -16.17 6.49 20.46
CA SER A 334 -15.95 7.81 19.86
C SER A 334 -16.25 7.82 18.36
N LEU A 335 -15.65 6.88 17.60
CA LEU A 335 -15.86 6.76 16.15
C LEU A 335 -17.33 6.47 15.80
N THR A 336 -18.08 5.78 16.67
CA THR A 336 -19.53 5.53 16.51
C THR A 336 -20.35 6.82 16.43
N GLN A 337 -19.91 7.90 17.10
CA GLN A 337 -20.59 9.20 17.03
C GLN A 337 -20.18 10.01 15.78
N VAL A 338 -18.95 9.81 15.29
CA VAL A 338 -18.37 10.59 14.20
C VAL A 338 -18.70 10.02 12.81
N ILE A 339 -18.65 8.69 12.65
CA ILE A 339 -18.89 8.02 11.36
C ILE A 339 -20.18 8.50 10.65
N PRO A 340 -21.34 8.67 11.33
CA PRO A 340 -22.55 9.18 10.68
C PRO A 340 -22.44 10.57 10.03
N LEU A 341 -21.42 11.36 10.38
CA LEU A 341 -21.21 12.72 9.88
C LEU A 341 -20.32 12.73 8.63
N LEU A 342 -19.53 11.68 8.41
CA LEU A 342 -18.61 11.52 7.28
C LEU A 342 -19.35 11.04 6.02
N SER A 343 -20.42 11.73 5.61
CA SER A 343 -21.35 11.25 4.56
C SER A 343 -20.71 11.02 3.17
N SER A 344 -19.55 11.61 2.90
CA SER A 344 -18.76 11.41 1.68
C SER A 344 -17.90 10.12 1.68
N LEU A 345 -17.83 9.39 2.80
CA LEU A 345 -16.89 8.29 2.99
C LEU A 345 -17.20 7.12 2.05
N GLN A 346 -16.21 6.78 1.22
CA GLN A 346 -16.24 5.69 0.25
C GLN A 346 -15.42 4.48 0.70
N GLU A 347 -14.37 4.67 1.49
CA GLU A 347 -13.55 3.59 2.05
C GLU A 347 -13.31 3.77 3.56
N LEU A 348 -13.56 2.70 4.30
CA LEU A 348 -13.29 2.61 5.73
C LEU A 348 -12.50 1.33 6.01
N ASP A 349 -11.22 1.49 6.38
CA ASP A 349 -10.38 0.39 6.84
C ASP A 349 -10.20 0.47 8.36
N LEU A 350 -10.72 -0.56 9.05
CA LEU A 350 -10.58 -0.79 10.49
C LEU A 350 -9.85 -2.10 10.78
N SER A 351 -9.25 -2.71 9.77
CA SER A 351 -8.74 -4.07 9.83
C SER A 351 -7.54 -4.24 10.77
N ALA A 352 -7.30 -5.48 11.20
CA ALA A 352 -6.30 -5.87 12.21
C ALA A 352 -6.44 -5.23 13.62
N ASN A 353 -7.52 -4.50 13.90
CA ASN A 353 -7.79 -3.90 15.23
C ASN A 353 -8.43 -4.88 16.21
N ARG A 354 -7.71 -5.93 16.61
CA ARG A 354 -8.19 -7.03 17.48
C ARG A 354 -8.79 -6.64 18.85
N LYS A 355 -8.68 -5.38 19.28
CA LYS A 355 -9.27 -4.87 20.53
C LYS A 355 -10.69 -4.29 20.34
N MET A 356 -11.20 -4.19 19.11
CA MET A 356 -12.51 -3.58 18.82
C MET A 356 -13.73 -4.51 19.00
N GLY A 357 -13.51 -5.83 19.03
CA GLY A 357 -14.52 -6.88 18.89
C GLY A 357 -15.88 -6.59 19.54
N SER A 358 -15.91 -6.56 20.87
CA SER A 358 -17.12 -6.39 21.71
C SER A 358 -17.81 -5.03 21.61
N SER A 359 -17.20 -4.03 20.97
CA SER A 359 -17.78 -2.70 20.77
C SER A 359 -18.14 -2.41 19.31
N SER A 360 -17.79 -3.32 18.40
CA SER A 360 -17.93 -3.13 16.95
C SER A 360 -19.39 -3.08 16.47
N GLU A 361 -20.32 -3.74 17.16
CA GLU A 361 -21.75 -3.76 16.81
C GLU A 361 -22.32 -2.35 16.62
N ASN A 362 -22.14 -1.49 17.62
CA ASN A 362 -22.61 -0.11 17.59
C ASN A 362 -22.04 0.67 16.39
N LEU A 363 -20.74 0.54 16.14
CA LEU A 363 -20.06 1.19 15.02
C LEU A 363 -20.62 0.73 13.66
N LEU A 364 -20.76 -0.60 13.46
CA LEU A 364 -21.21 -1.14 12.19
C LEU A 364 -22.71 -0.88 11.95
N SER A 365 -23.52 -0.81 13.01
CA SER A 365 -24.92 -0.38 12.92
C SER A 365 -25.06 1.04 12.34
N ARG A 366 -24.08 1.91 12.60
CA ARG A 366 -24.05 3.32 12.15
C ARG A 366 -23.59 3.48 10.71
N LEU A 367 -23.05 2.45 10.06
CA LEU A 367 -22.73 2.51 8.62
C LEU A 367 -23.98 2.77 7.76
N ARG A 368 -25.19 2.56 8.29
CA ARG A 368 -26.45 2.93 7.62
C ARG A 368 -26.57 4.42 7.24
N PHE A 369 -25.69 5.28 7.76
CA PHE A 369 -25.61 6.70 7.44
C PHE A 369 -24.56 7.04 6.36
N LEU A 370 -23.88 6.04 5.79
CA LEU A 370 -22.85 6.19 4.75
C LEU A 370 -23.30 5.65 3.37
N PRO A 371 -24.22 6.33 2.66
CA PRO A 371 -24.74 5.84 1.38
C PRO A 371 -23.68 5.79 0.26
N ALA A 372 -22.56 6.49 0.44
CA ALA A 372 -21.43 6.51 -0.50
C ALA A 372 -20.42 5.36 -0.29
N LEU A 373 -20.52 4.59 0.79
CA LEU A 373 -19.50 3.59 1.17
C LEU A 373 -19.40 2.48 0.12
N ARG A 374 -18.21 2.35 -0.48
CA ARG A 374 -17.85 1.34 -1.49
C ARG A 374 -17.00 0.20 -0.92
N SER A 375 -16.21 0.47 0.11
CA SER A 375 -15.21 -0.45 0.65
C SER A 375 -15.26 -0.47 2.16
N LEU A 376 -15.50 -1.65 2.74
CA LEU A 376 -15.49 -1.90 4.18
C LEU A 376 -14.51 -3.03 4.49
N LEU A 377 -13.41 -2.69 5.17
CA LEU A 377 -12.35 -3.62 5.54
C LEU A 377 -12.33 -3.78 7.07
N VAL A 378 -12.83 -4.91 7.56
CA VAL A 378 -12.94 -5.24 8.99
C VAL A 378 -12.34 -6.62 9.29
N ASN A 379 -11.36 -7.03 8.48
CA ASN A 379 -10.67 -8.31 8.62
C ASN A 379 -9.73 -8.34 9.83
N GLY A 380 -9.75 -9.44 10.59
CA GLY A 380 -8.87 -9.62 11.75
C GLY A 380 -9.19 -8.70 12.93
N CYS A 381 -10.44 -8.25 13.05
CA CYS A 381 -10.93 -7.34 14.09
C CYS A 381 -11.43 -8.05 15.35
N ALA A 382 -11.46 -9.39 15.35
CA ALA A 382 -12.02 -10.22 16.42
C ALA A 382 -13.50 -9.88 16.72
N LEU A 383 -14.29 -9.72 15.66
CA LEU A 383 -15.72 -9.40 15.73
C LEU A 383 -16.52 -10.45 16.53
N GLU A 384 -17.74 -10.10 16.94
CA GLU A 384 -18.66 -10.99 17.67
C GLU A 384 -19.91 -11.29 16.81
N SER A 385 -20.82 -12.15 17.29
CA SER A 385 -22.00 -12.60 16.52
C SER A 385 -22.99 -11.46 16.23
N GLU A 386 -23.14 -10.59 17.21
CA GLU A 386 -24.02 -9.42 17.30
C GLU A 386 -23.64 -8.40 16.21
N THR A 387 -22.33 -8.23 15.97
CA THR A 387 -21.75 -7.44 14.89
C THR A 387 -22.34 -7.77 13.51
N PHE A 388 -22.70 -9.02 13.25
CA PHE A 388 -23.26 -9.44 11.97
C PHE A 388 -24.73 -9.05 11.79
N ALA A 389 -25.50 -9.02 12.88
CA ALA A 389 -26.87 -8.48 12.85
C ALA A 389 -26.84 -6.97 12.55
N ALA A 390 -25.93 -6.23 13.20
CA ALA A 390 -25.74 -4.80 12.92
C ALA A 390 -25.32 -4.52 11.46
N LEU A 391 -24.43 -5.34 10.88
CA LEU A 391 -24.07 -5.26 9.45
C LEU A 391 -25.26 -5.60 8.53
N ALA A 392 -26.05 -6.61 8.88
CA ALA A 392 -27.26 -6.96 8.13
C ALA A 392 -28.27 -5.81 8.11
N GLU A 393 -28.54 -5.16 9.24
CA GLU A 393 -29.40 -3.97 9.28
C GLU A 393 -28.82 -2.79 8.48
N ALA A 394 -27.51 -2.55 8.55
CA ALA A 394 -26.87 -1.46 7.83
C ALA A 394 -26.89 -1.67 6.31
N SER A 395 -26.78 -2.91 5.84
CA SER A 395 -26.66 -3.27 4.42
C SER A 395 -27.77 -2.70 3.51
N ALA A 396 -29.00 -2.58 4.02
CA ALA A 396 -30.13 -2.03 3.28
C ALA A 396 -29.95 -0.55 2.89
N TYR A 397 -29.01 0.15 3.53
CA TYR A 397 -28.67 1.55 3.32
C TYR A 397 -27.29 1.75 2.66
N LEU A 398 -26.64 0.65 2.23
CA LEU A 398 -25.30 0.64 1.62
C LEU A 398 -25.35 0.22 0.13
N PRO A 399 -26.10 0.93 -0.74
CA PRO A 399 -26.31 0.52 -2.14
C PRO A 399 -25.05 0.61 -3.01
N ALA A 400 -24.02 1.33 -2.55
CA ALA A 400 -22.76 1.53 -3.25
C ALA A 400 -21.67 0.50 -2.87
N LEU A 401 -21.92 -0.40 -1.92
CA LEU A 401 -20.89 -1.26 -1.33
C LEU A 401 -20.42 -2.33 -2.34
N GLU A 402 -19.18 -2.19 -2.80
CA GLU A 402 -18.53 -3.03 -3.81
C GLU A 402 -17.55 -4.04 -3.19
N ILE A 403 -16.97 -3.73 -2.03
CA ILE A 403 -15.93 -4.53 -1.35
C ILE A 403 -16.31 -4.75 0.11
N VAL A 404 -16.35 -6.01 0.54
CA VAL A 404 -16.49 -6.42 1.95
C VAL A 404 -15.41 -7.44 2.29
N ASP A 405 -14.56 -7.09 3.26
CA ASP A 405 -13.55 -8.00 3.81
C ASP A 405 -13.82 -8.31 5.28
N LEU A 406 -14.27 -9.54 5.53
CA LEU A 406 -14.56 -10.08 6.86
C LEU A 406 -13.51 -11.12 7.29
N SER A 407 -12.43 -11.30 6.52
CA SER A 407 -11.42 -12.34 6.70
C SER A 407 -10.82 -12.34 8.11
N TRP A 408 -10.30 -13.48 8.56
CA TRP A 408 -9.67 -13.66 9.89
C TRP A 408 -10.60 -13.40 11.10
N ASN A 409 -11.92 -13.28 10.88
CA ASN A 409 -12.93 -13.26 11.95
C ASN A 409 -13.58 -14.64 12.06
N LYS A 410 -13.08 -15.47 12.99
CA LYS A 410 -13.51 -16.87 13.18
C LYS A 410 -14.98 -17.04 13.59
N CYS A 411 -15.61 -15.99 14.11
CA CYS A 411 -17.01 -15.95 14.50
C CYS A 411 -17.97 -15.98 13.31
N VAL A 412 -17.51 -15.71 12.08
CA VAL A 412 -18.32 -15.84 10.85
C VAL A 412 -18.75 -17.30 10.65
N GLY A 413 -17.86 -18.25 10.95
CA GLY A 413 -18.14 -19.68 10.88
C GLY A 413 -19.29 -20.11 11.79
N GLY A 414 -20.27 -20.83 11.24
CA GLY A 414 -21.52 -21.23 11.88
C GLY A 414 -22.57 -20.12 11.99
N ASN A 415 -22.20 -18.87 11.68
CA ASN A 415 -23.04 -17.69 11.79
C ASN A 415 -23.31 -16.99 10.45
N LEU A 416 -22.88 -17.54 9.30
CA LEU A 416 -23.09 -16.90 8.00
C LEU A 416 -24.59 -16.67 7.71
N LYS A 417 -25.48 -17.44 8.34
CA LYS A 417 -26.94 -17.22 8.35
C LYS A 417 -27.35 -15.77 8.73
N LEU A 418 -26.62 -15.12 9.64
CA LEU A 418 -26.87 -13.74 10.07
C LEU A 418 -26.46 -12.73 8.97
N LEU A 419 -25.45 -13.07 8.17
CA LEU A 419 -24.97 -12.28 7.05
C LEU A 419 -25.76 -12.51 5.75
N LEU A 420 -26.74 -13.42 5.73
CA LEU A 420 -27.54 -13.67 4.52
C LEU A 420 -28.38 -12.46 4.11
N GLU A 421 -28.98 -11.75 5.07
CA GLU A 421 -29.71 -10.52 4.74
C GLU A 421 -28.77 -9.47 4.15
N MET A 422 -27.56 -9.31 4.71
CA MET A 422 -26.52 -8.46 4.13
C MET A 422 -26.25 -8.81 2.66
N LEU A 423 -25.93 -10.08 2.37
CA LEU A 423 -25.60 -10.52 1.02
C LEU A 423 -26.78 -10.42 0.01
N LYS A 424 -28.03 -10.35 0.49
CA LYS A 424 -29.21 -10.13 -0.37
C LYS A 424 -29.35 -8.69 -0.85
N PHE A 425 -28.99 -7.71 -0.02
CA PHE A 425 -29.16 -6.28 -0.31
C PHE A 425 -27.98 -5.68 -1.09
N LEU A 426 -26.77 -6.24 -0.98
CA LEU A 426 -25.58 -5.71 -1.67
C LEU A 426 -25.54 -6.07 -3.17
N ALA A 427 -26.51 -5.57 -3.94
CA ALA A 427 -26.59 -5.75 -5.40
C ALA A 427 -25.46 -5.05 -6.19
N ALA A 428 -24.54 -4.36 -5.51
CA ALA A 428 -23.31 -3.78 -6.06
C ALA A 428 -22.04 -4.58 -5.71
N LEU A 429 -22.12 -5.64 -4.89
CA LEU A 429 -20.96 -6.36 -4.37
C LEU A 429 -20.14 -7.01 -5.50
N ARG A 430 -18.84 -6.71 -5.51
CA ARG A 430 -17.85 -7.20 -6.48
C ARG A 430 -16.74 -8.01 -5.84
N VAL A 431 -16.39 -7.73 -4.59
CA VAL A 431 -15.36 -8.43 -3.83
C VAL A 431 -15.92 -8.85 -2.48
N LEU A 432 -15.93 -10.15 -2.22
CA LEU A 432 -16.26 -10.73 -0.92
C LEU A 432 -15.08 -11.58 -0.45
N ARG A 433 -14.49 -11.24 0.70
CA ARG A 433 -13.45 -12.06 1.32
C ARG A 433 -13.90 -12.59 2.69
N LEU A 434 -13.83 -13.90 2.82
CA LEU A 434 -14.14 -14.70 4.00
C LEU A 434 -12.95 -15.63 4.33
N SER A 435 -11.72 -15.20 4.03
CA SER A 435 -10.52 -16.02 4.26
C SER A 435 -10.31 -16.28 5.74
N SER A 436 -10.01 -17.51 6.15
CA SER A 436 -9.74 -17.87 7.56
C SER A 436 -10.88 -17.49 8.53
N CYS A 437 -12.13 -17.50 8.04
CA CYS A 437 -13.35 -17.23 8.81
C CYS A 437 -13.87 -18.43 9.63
N ALA A 438 -13.18 -19.57 9.57
CA ALA A 438 -13.59 -20.85 10.17
C ALA A 438 -14.96 -21.36 9.66
N LEU A 439 -15.27 -21.09 8.38
CA LEU A 439 -16.53 -21.51 7.74
C LEU A 439 -16.74 -23.02 7.86
N VAL A 440 -17.98 -23.42 8.12
CA VAL A 440 -18.42 -24.83 8.13
C VAL A 440 -19.17 -25.18 6.84
N THR A 441 -19.47 -26.47 6.67
CA THR A 441 -20.20 -27.02 5.52
C THR A 441 -21.54 -26.32 5.30
N GLU A 442 -22.25 -25.99 6.39
CA GLU A 442 -23.54 -25.32 6.40
C GLU A 442 -23.42 -23.88 5.86
N ASP A 443 -22.40 -23.12 6.25
CA ASP A 443 -22.17 -21.76 5.77
C ASP A 443 -22.00 -21.74 4.25
N VAL A 444 -21.20 -22.68 3.73
CA VAL A 444 -20.90 -22.80 2.30
C VAL A 444 -22.14 -23.25 1.50
N ALA A 445 -23.00 -24.09 2.09
CA ALA A 445 -24.30 -24.42 1.50
C ALA A 445 -25.27 -23.23 1.50
N LEU A 446 -25.26 -22.39 2.53
CA LEU A 446 -26.04 -21.15 2.58
C LEU A 446 -25.54 -20.14 1.54
N LEU A 447 -24.22 -19.97 1.38
CA LEU A 447 -23.62 -19.14 0.33
C LEU A 447 -24.02 -19.64 -1.07
N ALA A 448 -24.00 -20.96 -1.31
CA ALA A 448 -24.45 -21.55 -2.56
C ALA A 448 -25.93 -21.23 -2.87
N SER A 449 -26.81 -21.19 -1.86
CA SER A 449 -28.21 -20.77 -2.00
C SER A 449 -28.34 -19.29 -2.40
N VAL A 450 -27.56 -18.39 -1.79
CA VAL A 450 -27.54 -16.95 -2.16
C VAL A 450 -27.02 -16.74 -3.59
N ILE A 451 -26.01 -17.51 -4.00
CA ILE A 451 -25.49 -17.54 -5.37
C ILE A 451 -26.58 -17.99 -6.35
N GLN A 452 -27.29 -19.09 -6.04
CA GLN A 452 -28.36 -19.63 -6.87
C GLN A 452 -29.56 -18.67 -6.99
N ALA A 453 -29.88 -17.93 -5.94
CA ALA A 453 -30.91 -16.90 -5.93
C ALA A 453 -30.51 -15.62 -6.70
N GLY A 454 -29.26 -15.51 -7.15
CA GLY A 454 -28.78 -14.43 -8.02
C GLY A 454 -28.38 -13.13 -7.31
N HIS A 455 -28.42 -13.08 -5.98
CA HIS A 455 -28.06 -11.86 -5.22
C HIS A 455 -26.61 -11.41 -5.45
N LEU A 456 -25.71 -12.36 -5.72
CA LEU A 456 -24.28 -12.12 -5.95
C LEU A 456 -23.90 -12.04 -7.45
N ALA A 457 -24.85 -11.75 -8.34
CA ALA A 457 -24.62 -11.80 -9.80
C ALA A 457 -23.49 -10.90 -10.33
N LYS A 458 -23.11 -9.83 -9.61
CA LYS A 458 -21.99 -8.93 -9.95
C LYS A 458 -20.65 -9.30 -9.31
N LEU A 459 -20.59 -10.37 -8.52
CA LEU A 459 -19.38 -10.73 -7.79
C LEU A 459 -18.25 -11.12 -8.76
N GLN A 460 -17.12 -10.42 -8.65
CA GLN A 460 -15.93 -10.57 -9.48
C GLN A 460 -14.82 -11.32 -8.74
N LYS A 461 -14.72 -11.17 -7.43
CA LYS A 461 -13.72 -11.84 -6.59
C LYS A 461 -14.39 -12.49 -5.38
N LEU A 462 -14.12 -13.77 -5.17
CA LEU A 462 -14.59 -14.53 -4.01
C LEU A 462 -13.41 -15.26 -3.37
N ASP A 463 -13.07 -14.88 -2.14
CA ASP A 463 -12.02 -15.52 -1.35
C ASP A 463 -12.64 -16.30 -0.18
N LEU A 464 -12.55 -17.63 -0.26
CA LEU A 464 -12.94 -18.60 0.76
C LEU A 464 -11.73 -19.37 1.31
N SER A 465 -10.51 -18.89 1.05
CA SER A 465 -9.26 -19.56 1.44
C SER A 465 -9.16 -19.79 2.95
N TYR A 466 -8.31 -20.74 3.36
CA TYR A 466 -7.98 -21.02 4.75
C TYR A 466 -9.17 -21.46 5.64
N ASN A 467 -10.26 -21.93 5.04
CA ASN A 467 -11.43 -22.50 5.70
C ASN A 467 -11.40 -24.05 5.69
N ASP A 468 -10.30 -24.64 6.18
CA ASP A 468 -10.05 -26.10 6.11
C ASP A 468 -11.14 -26.99 6.77
N SER A 469 -12.06 -26.41 7.55
CA SER A 469 -13.20 -27.07 8.20
C SER A 469 -14.31 -27.51 7.24
N ILE A 470 -14.34 -26.99 6.02
CA ILE A 470 -15.33 -27.36 5.00
C ILE A 470 -15.04 -28.80 4.52
N CYS A 471 -16.05 -29.67 4.55
CA CYS A 471 -15.95 -31.04 4.04
C CYS A 471 -16.27 -31.12 2.55
N ASP A 472 -15.92 -32.25 1.92
CA ASP A 472 -16.09 -32.48 0.48
C ASP A 472 -17.55 -32.33 0.00
N ALA A 473 -18.53 -32.60 0.87
CA ALA A 473 -19.94 -32.39 0.55
C ALA A 473 -20.29 -30.90 0.45
N GLY A 474 -19.73 -30.06 1.33
CA GLY A 474 -19.88 -28.60 1.27
C GLY A 474 -19.27 -28.02 -0.01
N TRP A 475 -18.03 -28.43 -0.33
CA TRP A 475 -17.38 -28.06 -1.58
C TRP A 475 -18.15 -28.56 -2.81
N ALA A 476 -18.75 -29.76 -2.77
CA ALA A 476 -19.57 -30.26 -3.87
C ALA A 476 -20.84 -29.40 -4.09
N ILE A 477 -21.52 -28.99 -3.01
CA ILE A 477 -22.69 -28.09 -3.08
C ILE A 477 -22.30 -26.72 -3.65
N PHE A 478 -21.20 -26.15 -3.16
CA PHE A 478 -20.68 -24.86 -3.65
C PHE A 478 -20.30 -24.92 -5.13
N CYS A 479 -19.49 -25.89 -5.51
CA CYS A 479 -19.01 -26.03 -6.89
C CYS A 479 -20.15 -26.32 -7.88
N GLN A 480 -21.27 -26.91 -7.44
CA GLN A 480 -22.46 -27.05 -8.29
C GLN A 480 -23.15 -25.71 -8.60
N ASN A 481 -22.99 -24.69 -7.72
CA ASN A 481 -23.68 -23.40 -7.82
C ASN A 481 -22.78 -22.23 -8.23
N VAL A 482 -21.45 -22.31 -8.05
CA VAL A 482 -20.52 -21.22 -8.41
C VAL A 482 -20.63 -20.78 -9.88
N GLY A 483 -21.08 -21.69 -10.76
CA GLY A 483 -21.36 -21.41 -12.18
C GLY A 483 -22.49 -20.40 -12.46
N PHE A 484 -23.25 -19.95 -11.44
CA PHE A 484 -24.18 -18.81 -11.55
C PHE A 484 -23.49 -17.44 -11.45
N LEU A 485 -22.27 -17.35 -10.89
CA LEU A 485 -21.52 -16.10 -10.74
C LEU A 485 -20.86 -15.66 -12.05
N LYS A 486 -21.66 -15.23 -13.03
CA LYS A 486 -21.19 -14.94 -14.40
C LYS A 486 -20.11 -13.86 -14.52
N GLU A 487 -20.01 -12.99 -13.52
CA GLU A 487 -19.02 -11.92 -13.45
C GLU A 487 -17.71 -12.34 -12.76
N LEU A 488 -17.62 -13.54 -12.18
CA LEU A 488 -16.48 -13.99 -11.38
C LEU A 488 -15.21 -14.11 -12.23
N SER A 489 -14.18 -13.36 -11.85
CA SER A 489 -12.84 -13.38 -12.44
C SER A 489 -11.81 -14.12 -11.58
N GLU A 490 -11.97 -14.09 -10.26
CA GLU A 490 -11.02 -14.70 -9.31
C GLU A 490 -11.79 -15.47 -8.22
N LEU A 491 -11.38 -16.72 -7.98
CA LEU A 491 -11.88 -17.57 -6.90
C LEU A 491 -10.71 -18.15 -6.11
N ASP A 492 -10.62 -17.91 -4.80
CA ASP A 492 -9.62 -18.58 -3.95
C ASP A 492 -10.30 -19.54 -2.97
N ILE A 493 -9.89 -20.82 -3.02
CA ILE A 493 -10.30 -21.90 -2.11
C ILE A 493 -9.07 -22.62 -1.51
N SER A 494 -7.90 -21.97 -1.52
CA SER A 494 -6.63 -22.50 -1.03
C SER A 494 -6.67 -22.94 0.44
N LEU A 495 -5.93 -23.99 0.79
CA LEU A 495 -5.82 -24.48 2.17
C LEU A 495 -4.72 -23.75 2.95
N ARG A 496 -4.82 -23.76 4.29
CA ARG A 496 -3.80 -23.10 5.14
C ARG A 496 -2.38 -23.63 4.89
N PRO A 497 -1.33 -22.81 5.12
CA PRO A 497 0.06 -23.25 4.96
C PRO A 497 0.46 -24.50 5.76
N SER A 498 -0.25 -24.81 6.85
CA SER A 498 -0.08 -26.00 7.69
C SER A 498 -0.84 -27.25 7.21
N THR A 499 -1.67 -27.11 6.17
CA THR A 499 -2.67 -28.09 5.76
C THR A 499 -2.41 -28.52 4.32
N SER A 500 -2.59 -29.80 4.03
CA SER A 500 -2.66 -30.35 2.67
C SER A 500 -3.73 -31.43 2.66
N ARG A 501 -4.57 -31.48 1.63
CA ARG A 501 -5.69 -32.44 1.51
C ARG A 501 -5.90 -32.83 0.06
N ASP A 502 -6.32 -34.07 -0.17
CA ASP A 502 -6.74 -34.53 -1.48
C ASP A 502 -8.01 -33.78 -1.96
N CYS A 503 -8.07 -33.47 -3.24
CA CYS A 503 -9.28 -33.00 -3.89
C CYS A 503 -10.32 -34.13 -3.93
N GLY A 504 -11.38 -33.96 -3.14
CA GLY A 504 -12.56 -34.80 -3.19
C GLY A 504 -13.27 -34.77 -4.55
N ARG A 505 -14.32 -35.60 -4.67
CA ARG A 505 -15.16 -35.70 -5.89
C ARG A 505 -15.81 -34.38 -6.32
N TRP A 506 -15.74 -33.33 -5.50
CA TRP A 506 -16.20 -31.99 -5.81
C TRP A 506 -15.37 -31.30 -6.92
N PHE A 507 -14.11 -31.69 -7.14
CA PHE A 507 -13.23 -31.04 -8.13
C PHE A 507 -13.82 -31.07 -9.55
N ARG A 508 -14.37 -32.22 -9.97
CA ARG A 508 -15.07 -32.33 -11.27
C ARG A 508 -16.29 -31.40 -11.38
N HIS A 509 -16.91 -31.02 -10.26
CA HIS A 509 -18.01 -30.07 -10.23
C HIS A 509 -17.47 -28.64 -10.40
N LEU A 510 -16.30 -28.33 -9.84
CA LEU A 510 -15.60 -27.07 -10.07
C LEU A 510 -15.29 -26.89 -11.56
N LEU A 511 -14.59 -27.84 -12.20
CA LEU A 511 -14.27 -27.77 -13.63
C LEU A 511 -15.53 -27.54 -14.51
N ARG A 512 -16.62 -28.26 -14.22
CA ARG A 512 -17.92 -28.11 -14.92
C ARG A 512 -18.65 -26.79 -14.67
N ALA A 513 -18.39 -26.12 -13.56
CA ALA A 513 -18.95 -24.81 -13.28
C ALA A 513 -18.11 -23.70 -13.89
N VAL A 514 -16.79 -23.82 -13.77
CA VAL A 514 -15.77 -22.93 -14.31
C VAL A 514 -15.84 -22.86 -15.84
N SER A 515 -16.10 -23.96 -16.56
CA SER A 515 -16.37 -23.92 -18.01
C SER A 515 -17.56 -23.04 -18.43
N LYS A 516 -18.43 -22.66 -17.48
CA LYS A 516 -19.62 -21.80 -17.71
C LYS A 516 -19.39 -20.35 -17.27
N LEU A 517 -18.18 -20.01 -16.80
CA LEU A 517 -17.78 -18.68 -16.36
C LEU A 517 -16.86 -18.07 -17.42
N SER A 518 -17.36 -17.09 -18.18
CA SER A 518 -16.60 -16.50 -19.28
C SER A 518 -15.56 -15.44 -18.86
N LYS A 519 -15.55 -15.05 -17.57
CA LYS A 519 -14.65 -14.04 -17.02
C LYS A 519 -13.60 -14.59 -16.06
N ILE A 520 -13.70 -15.86 -15.67
CA ILE A 520 -12.77 -16.48 -14.72
C ILE A 520 -11.38 -16.56 -15.35
N THR A 521 -10.38 -16.06 -14.64
CA THR A 521 -8.98 -16.07 -15.07
C THR A 521 -8.07 -16.72 -14.05
N GLU A 522 -8.45 -16.73 -12.77
CA GLU A 522 -7.61 -17.23 -11.68
C GLU A 522 -8.43 -18.05 -10.69
N ILE A 523 -7.90 -19.22 -10.34
CA ILE A 523 -8.45 -20.13 -9.34
C ILE A 523 -7.32 -20.50 -8.36
N GLY A 524 -7.35 -19.90 -7.17
CA GLY A 524 -6.46 -20.23 -6.06
C GLY A 524 -6.84 -21.57 -5.45
N MET A 525 -5.94 -22.55 -5.57
CA MET A 525 -6.12 -23.92 -5.06
C MET A 525 -4.84 -24.43 -4.38
N LYS A 526 -4.11 -23.55 -3.70
CA LYS A 526 -2.84 -23.92 -3.08
C LYS A 526 -3.03 -25.04 -2.07
N ARG A 527 -2.16 -26.06 -2.15
CA ARG A 527 -2.09 -27.21 -1.23
C ARG A 527 -3.29 -28.17 -1.29
N TRP A 528 -4.09 -28.09 -2.36
CA TRP A 528 -4.92 -29.21 -2.76
C TRP A 528 -4.07 -30.23 -3.54
N ILE A 529 -4.12 -31.50 -3.14
CA ILE A 529 -3.47 -32.61 -3.84
C ILE A 529 -4.47 -33.14 -4.87
N LEU A 530 -4.09 -33.14 -6.16
CA LEU A 530 -4.86 -33.79 -7.20
C LEU A 530 -4.36 -35.24 -7.33
N PRO A 531 -5.22 -36.26 -7.16
CA PRO A 531 -4.86 -37.62 -7.58
C PRO A 531 -4.66 -37.64 -9.10
N THR A 532 -3.84 -38.55 -9.63
CA THR A 532 -3.50 -38.62 -11.07
C THR A 532 -4.69 -38.58 -12.02
N SER A 533 -5.82 -39.22 -11.68
CA SER A 533 -7.03 -39.14 -12.51
C SER A 533 -7.66 -37.74 -12.59
N GLN A 534 -7.42 -36.88 -11.59
CA GLN A 534 -7.86 -35.49 -11.58
C GLN A 534 -6.83 -34.53 -12.20
N GLU A 535 -5.54 -34.88 -12.17
CA GLU A 535 -4.50 -34.21 -12.96
C GLU A 535 -4.83 -34.37 -14.46
N GLU A 536 -5.13 -35.60 -14.90
CA GLU A 536 -5.60 -35.90 -16.26
C GLU A 536 -6.90 -35.14 -16.63
N GLU A 537 -7.89 -35.07 -15.72
CA GLU A 537 -9.10 -34.26 -15.92
C GLU A 537 -8.80 -32.75 -16.08
N LEU A 538 -7.81 -32.22 -15.34
CA LEU A 538 -7.40 -30.82 -15.41
C LEU A 538 -6.60 -30.51 -16.68
N GLU A 539 -5.69 -31.39 -17.10
CA GLU A 539 -4.94 -31.24 -18.36
C GLU A 539 -5.89 -31.21 -19.57
N HIS A 540 -6.84 -32.15 -19.64
CA HIS A 540 -7.84 -32.15 -20.71
C HIS A 540 -8.69 -30.86 -20.68
N PHE A 541 -9.10 -30.42 -19.49
CA PHE A 541 -9.84 -29.17 -19.33
C PHE A 541 -9.05 -27.96 -19.83
N GLN A 542 -7.75 -27.88 -19.52
CA GLN A 542 -6.88 -26.78 -19.96
C GLN A 542 -6.65 -26.78 -21.47
N GLN A 543 -6.57 -27.95 -22.10
CA GLN A 543 -6.47 -28.08 -23.57
C GLN A 543 -7.74 -27.53 -24.25
N ASP A 544 -8.93 -27.92 -23.79
CA ASP A 544 -10.22 -27.44 -24.33
C ASP A 544 -10.38 -25.92 -24.22
N HIS A 545 -9.91 -25.33 -23.10
CA HIS A 545 -10.05 -23.91 -22.79
C HIS A 545 -8.78 -23.08 -23.12
N ARG A 546 -7.84 -23.64 -23.90
CA ARG A 546 -6.58 -23.00 -24.33
C ARG A 546 -5.77 -22.34 -23.19
N GLY A 547 -5.82 -22.91 -21.99
CA GLY A 547 -5.11 -22.36 -20.81
C GLY A 547 -5.56 -20.96 -20.38
N SER A 548 -6.77 -20.51 -20.72
CA SER A 548 -7.24 -19.15 -20.35
C SER A 548 -7.52 -18.95 -18.86
N ILE A 549 -7.43 -20.02 -18.05
CA ILE A 549 -7.76 -20.05 -16.63
C ILE A 549 -6.54 -20.61 -15.89
N HIS A 550 -5.92 -19.80 -15.05
CA HIS A 550 -4.79 -20.20 -14.22
C HIS A 550 -5.29 -20.88 -12.94
N PHE A 551 -4.83 -22.10 -12.69
CA PHE A 551 -5.02 -22.81 -11.43
C PHE A 551 -3.71 -22.72 -10.63
N ASP A 552 -3.72 -21.97 -9.53
CA ASP A 552 -2.56 -21.83 -8.65
C ASP A 552 -2.62 -22.91 -7.56
N LEU A 553 -1.95 -24.04 -7.82
CA LEU A 553 -1.80 -25.17 -6.90
C LEU A 553 -0.65 -24.96 -5.88
N GLY A 554 0.17 -23.93 -6.06
CA GLY A 554 1.39 -23.65 -5.30
C GLY A 554 2.63 -24.40 -5.79
N GLU A 555 3.81 -23.97 -5.35
CA GLU A 555 5.07 -24.67 -5.64
C GLU A 555 5.17 -25.98 -4.85
N GLY A 556 5.24 -27.11 -5.56
CA GLY A 556 5.47 -28.44 -4.99
C GLY A 556 4.34 -29.45 -5.23
N GLN A 557 4.23 -29.91 -6.49
CA GLN A 557 3.82 -31.28 -6.82
C GLN A 557 5.05 -31.98 -7.41
#